data_AF-D1C2X8-F1
#
_entry.id   AF-D1C2X8-F1
#
_cell.length_a   1.000
_cell.length_b   1.000
_cell.length_c   1.000
_cell.angle_alpha   90.00
_cell.angle_beta   90.00
_cell.angle_gamma   90.00
#
_symmetry.space_group_name_H-M   'P 1'
#
loop_
_entity.id
_entity.type
_entity.pdbx_description
1 polymer ?
#
loop_
_entity_poly.entity_id
_entity_poly.type
_entity_poly.pdbx_seq_one_letter_code
_entity_poly.pdbx_strand_id
1 'polypeptide(L)'
;MMIDHAEDIQPTRGFPPRSPRPGLTARRLATAVPVLLLALLWGIHLEATLPSIRVPGPERAASAGILAPGEHRVVDAPVELVGDWYTQPLGDVTSVVTDQPGAAARLRIHGTQVLLTARVGPESSRAYITVDGEPVPDLERDELGSFVRLRASKAADRDIVVVSGLAHGEHDLTITNGSQGQLAISAIIVEAQTPFPWAFALFYGGVLLLLVVALRGLAWEAVHRLGWAPAARAESPSGGRR
;
A
#
# COMPACT_ATOMS: atom_id res chain seq x y z
N MET A 1 26.53 20.00 96.17
CA MET A 1 25.66 18.84 95.94
C MET A 1 24.46 19.36 95.16
N MET A 2 24.55 19.32 93.83
CA MET A 2 23.57 19.85 92.88
C MET A 2 23.46 18.75 91.82
N ILE A 3 22.31 18.09 91.74
CA ILE A 3 22.13 16.91 90.89
C ILE A 3 21.62 17.39 89.53
N ASP A 4 22.47 17.18 88.53
CA ASP A 4 22.19 17.25 87.09
C ASP A 4 21.05 16.29 86.73
N HIS A 5 20.02 16.81 86.09
CA HIS A 5 19.11 16.03 85.25
C HIS A 5 19.19 16.56 83.83
N ALA A 6 20.13 15.99 83.07
CA ALA A 6 20.19 16.07 81.62
C ALA A 6 19.09 15.17 81.04
N GLU A 7 18.08 15.79 80.44
CA GLU A 7 17.01 15.12 79.73
C GLU A 7 17.50 14.79 78.30
N ASP A 8 17.64 13.49 78.04
CA ASP A 8 18.19 12.90 76.83
C ASP A 8 17.13 12.91 75.71
N ILE A 9 17.14 13.92 74.85
CA ILE A 9 16.26 14.01 73.68
C ILE A 9 16.84 13.13 72.57
N GLN A 10 16.31 11.91 72.41
CA GLN A 10 16.61 11.08 71.25
C GLN A 10 16.13 11.75 69.95
N PRO A 11 16.99 11.87 68.92
CA PRO A 11 16.54 12.27 67.60
C PRO A 11 15.75 11.12 66.97
N THR A 12 14.45 11.36 66.78
CA THR A 12 13.57 10.52 65.97
C THR A 12 14.19 10.37 64.58
N ARG A 13 14.69 9.16 64.27
CA ARG A 13 15.11 8.77 62.91
C ARG A 13 13.91 8.94 61.99
N GLY A 14 13.84 10.07 61.29
CA GLY A 14 12.88 10.32 60.23
C GLY A 14 13.06 9.25 59.16
N PHE A 15 12.02 8.44 58.95
CA PHE A 15 11.96 7.55 57.79
C PHE A 15 12.14 8.39 56.52
N PRO A 16 12.98 7.96 55.56
CA PRO A 16 13.06 8.65 54.28
C PRO A 16 11.67 8.66 53.63
N PRO A 17 11.25 9.75 52.97
CA PRO A 17 9.98 9.80 52.28
C PRO A 17 9.92 8.66 51.28
N ARG A 18 8.93 7.77 51.44
CA ARG A 18 8.67 6.69 50.48
C ARG A 18 8.43 7.35 49.12
N SER A 19 9.36 7.14 48.19
CA SER A 19 9.17 7.49 46.78
C SER A 19 7.82 6.92 46.33
N PRO A 20 6.90 7.74 45.78
CA PRO A 20 5.58 7.27 45.38
C PRO A 20 5.75 6.17 44.33
N ARG A 21 5.40 4.93 44.70
CA ARG A 21 5.41 3.81 43.77
C ARG A 21 4.44 4.16 42.64
N PRO A 22 4.82 3.96 41.37
CA PRO A 22 3.92 4.23 40.29
C PRO A 22 2.65 3.40 40.43
N GLY A 23 1.50 4.07 40.36
CA GLY A 23 0.20 3.39 40.34
C GLY A 23 0.16 2.34 39.23
N LEU A 24 -0.63 1.29 39.45
CA LEU A 24 -0.83 0.18 38.49
C LEU A 24 -1.21 0.68 37.08
N THR A 25 -1.89 1.83 37.00
CA THR A 25 -2.24 2.55 35.77
C THR A 25 -1.02 3.09 35.02
N ALA A 26 -0.08 3.75 35.73
CA ALA A 26 1.13 4.32 35.13
C ALA A 26 2.07 3.24 34.56
N ARG A 27 2.17 2.07 35.22
CA ARG A 27 2.95 0.93 34.71
C ARG A 27 2.35 0.31 33.45
N ARG A 28 1.00 0.22 33.37
CA ARG A 28 0.30 -0.27 32.18
C ARG A 28 0.45 0.69 30.99
N LEU A 29 0.39 1.99 31.24
CA LEU A 29 0.58 3.00 30.18
C LEU A 29 2.03 3.03 29.67
N ALA A 30 3.02 2.94 30.56
CA ALA A 30 4.44 2.92 30.18
C ALA A 30 4.83 1.69 29.35
N THR A 31 4.16 0.55 29.56
CA THR A 31 4.37 -0.68 28.77
C THR A 31 3.56 -0.70 27.48
N ALA A 32 2.42 0.00 27.42
CA ALA A 32 1.60 0.08 26.22
C ALA A 32 2.30 0.85 25.08
N VAL A 33 3.03 1.93 25.38
CA VAL A 33 3.72 2.74 24.36
C VAL A 33 4.71 1.95 23.50
N PRO A 34 5.70 1.21 24.06
CA PRO A 34 6.63 0.43 23.24
C PRO A 34 5.94 -0.70 22.46
N VAL A 35 4.88 -1.30 23.03
CA VAL A 35 4.08 -2.33 22.33
C VAL A 35 3.34 -1.73 21.12
N LEU A 36 2.76 -0.54 21.26
CA LEU A 36 2.09 0.16 20.16
C LEU A 36 3.08 0.59 19.08
N LEU A 37 4.27 1.05 19.45
CA LEU A 37 5.34 1.36 18.49
C LEU A 37 5.83 0.10 17.75
N LEU A 38 5.98 -1.02 18.45
CA LEU A 38 6.32 -2.30 17.83
C LEU A 38 5.23 -2.77 16.87
N ALA A 39 3.95 -2.62 17.25
CA ALA A 39 2.82 -2.94 16.37
C ALA A 39 2.80 -2.05 15.12
N LEU A 40 3.14 -0.76 15.25
CA LEU A 40 3.23 0.16 14.14
C LEU A 40 4.38 -0.22 13.19
N LEU A 41 5.56 -0.49 13.73
CA LEU A 41 6.71 -0.97 12.96
C LEU A 41 6.42 -2.31 12.26
N TRP A 42 5.73 -3.22 12.96
CA TRP A 42 5.31 -4.50 12.39
C TRP A 42 4.28 -4.32 11.28
N GLY A 43 3.30 -3.42 11.44
CA GLY A 43 2.33 -3.07 10.40
C GLY A 43 3.00 -2.50 9.14
N ILE A 44 3.94 -1.56 9.31
CA ILE A 44 4.73 -0.99 8.20
C ILE A 44 5.54 -2.08 7.50
N HIS A 45 6.20 -2.94 8.27
CA HIS A 45 6.95 -4.06 7.71
C HIS A 45 6.05 -5.01 6.92
N LEU A 46 4.88 -5.34 7.46
CA LEU A 46 3.93 -6.24 6.82
C LEU A 46 3.36 -5.62 5.54
N GLU A 47 2.97 -4.35 5.56
CA GLU A 47 2.52 -3.63 4.36
C GLU A 47 3.60 -3.56 3.28
N ALA A 48 4.86 -3.31 3.65
CA ALA A 48 5.99 -3.30 2.73
C ALA A 48 6.33 -4.69 2.16
N THR A 49 6.05 -5.77 2.91
CA THR A 49 6.43 -7.14 2.56
C THR A 49 5.29 -7.93 1.90
N LEU A 50 4.04 -7.50 2.07
CA LEU A 50 2.89 -8.18 1.45
C LEU A 50 2.95 -8.22 -0.09
N PRO A 51 3.34 -7.14 -0.79
CA PRO A 51 3.53 -7.20 -2.23
C PRO A 51 4.63 -8.20 -2.63
N SER A 52 5.71 -8.29 -1.85
CA SER A 52 6.87 -9.14 -2.19
C SER A 52 6.68 -10.62 -1.86
N ILE A 53 5.77 -10.98 -0.94
CA ILE A 53 5.47 -12.38 -0.60
C ILE A 53 4.74 -13.11 -1.72
N ARG A 54 4.03 -12.39 -2.59
CA ARG A 54 3.24 -12.99 -3.68
C ARG A 54 3.82 -12.76 -5.07
N VAL A 55 4.61 -11.73 -5.29
CA VAL A 55 5.30 -11.53 -6.57
C VAL A 55 6.44 -12.55 -6.69
N PRO A 56 6.49 -13.37 -7.76
CA PRO A 56 7.66 -14.18 -8.05
C PRO A 56 8.88 -13.27 -8.07
N GLY A 57 9.94 -13.62 -7.31
CA GLY A 57 11.19 -12.85 -7.36
C GLY A 57 11.62 -12.65 -8.82
N PRO A 58 12.27 -11.53 -9.17
CA PRO A 58 12.53 -11.14 -10.56
C PRO A 58 13.25 -12.24 -11.36
N GLU A 59 14.13 -13.01 -10.70
CA GLU A 59 14.81 -14.16 -11.31
C GLU A 59 13.86 -15.31 -11.67
N ARG A 60 12.86 -15.60 -10.82
CA ARG A 60 11.86 -16.65 -11.07
C ARG A 60 10.90 -16.22 -12.17
N ALA A 61 10.45 -14.97 -12.14
CA ALA A 61 9.60 -14.38 -13.16
C ALA A 61 10.27 -14.43 -14.54
N ALA A 62 11.54 -14.00 -14.63
CA ALA A 62 12.33 -14.06 -15.86
C ALA A 62 12.52 -15.50 -16.36
N SER A 63 12.84 -16.45 -15.48
CA SER A 63 13.03 -17.86 -15.85
C SER A 63 11.75 -18.56 -16.33
N ALA A 64 10.59 -18.07 -15.91
CA ALA A 64 9.28 -18.62 -16.26
C ALA A 64 8.57 -17.85 -17.39
N GLY A 65 9.18 -16.78 -17.91
CA GLY A 65 8.56 -15.93 -18.93
C GLY A 65 7.37 -15.11 -18.42
N ILE A 66 7.39 -14.73 -17.13
CA ILE A 66 6.31 -13.99 -16.47
C ILE A 66 6.70 -12.53 -16.28
N LEU A 67 5.82 -11.61 -16.67
CA LEU A 67 5.98 -10.19 -16.42
C LEU A 67 5.59 -9.86 -14.98
N ALA A 68 6.59 -9.51 -14.18
CA ALA A 68 6.38 -8.98 -12.83
C ALA A 68 5.79 -7.55 -12.86
N PRO A 69 5.27 -7.03 -11.75
CA PRO A 69 4.81 -5.63 -11.69
C PRO A 69 5.92 -4.65 -12.09
N GLY A 70 5.61 -3.71 -12.98
CA GLY A 70 6.54 -2.76 -13.59
C GLY A 70 6.23 -2.50 -15.06
N GLU A 71 7.00 -1.60 -15.67
CA GLU A 71 6.97 -1.32 -17.10
C GLU A 71 7.92 -2.26 -17.85
N HIS A 72 7.41 -2.92 -18.89
CA HIS A 72 8.15 -3.84 -19.75
C HIS A 72 8.04 -3.42 -21.20
N ARG A 73 9.17 -3.15 -21.85
CA ARG A 73 9.21 -2.91 -23.29
C ARG A 73 8.92 -4.21 -24.01
N VAL A 74 8.00 -4.21 -24.98
CA VAL A 74 7.56 -5.46 -25.62
C VAL A 74 8.70 -6.16 -26.36
N VAL A 75 9.64 -5.39 -26.91
CA VAL A 75 10.82 -5.91 -27.63
C VAL A 75 11.74 -6.73 -26.72
N ASP A 76 11.83 -6.37 -25.44
CA ASP A 76 12.74 -6.99 -24.46
C ASP A 76 12.00 -7.97 -23.52
N ALA A 77 10.68 -8.06 -23.65
CA ALA A 77 9.80 -8.82 -22.78
C ALA A 77 9.60 -10.26 -23.30
N PRO A 78 9.38 -11.25 -22.41
CA PRO A 78 8.99 -12.61 -22.79
C PRO A 78 7.55 -12.66 -23.34
N VAL A 79 7.35 -12.11 -24.54
CA VAL A 79 6.07 -12.10 -25.27
C VAL A 79 6.17 -13.04 -26.46
N GLU A 80 5.26 -13.99 -26.55
CA GLU A 80 5.12 -14.87 -27.71
C GLU A 80 4.30 -14.13 -28.77
N LEU A 81 4.96 -13.77 -29.87
CA LEU A 81 4.34 -13.12 -31.02
C LEU A 81 3.99 -14.17 -32.07
N VAL A 82 2.70 -14.30 -32.36
CA VAL A 82 2.12 -15.23 -33.35
C VAL A 82 1.63 -14.44 -34.55
N GLY A 83 2.08 -14.81 -35.75
CA GLY A 83 1.81 -14.11 -37.01
C GLY A 83 2.98 -13.23 -37.45
N ASP A 84 2.72 -12.35 -38.41
CA ASP A 84 3.70 -11.46 -39.00
C ASP A 84 3.84 -10.20 -38.15
N TRP A 85 4.92 -10.15 -37.37
CA TRP A 85 5.30 -9.03 -36.52
C TRP A 85 6.64 -8.46 -36.98
N TYR A 86 6.76 -7.13 -36.92
CA TYR A 86 8.00 -6.42 -37.22
C TYR A 86 8.24 -5.31 -36.19
N THR A 87 9.51 -5.00 -35.95
CA THR A 87 9.88 -3.90 -35.04
C THR A 87 9.96 -2.58 -35.80
N GLN A 88 9.36 -1.53 -35.27
CA GLN A 88 9.43 -0.18 -35.81
C GLN A 88 10.03 0.76 -34.76
N PRO A 89 11.24 1.31 -34.99
CA PRO A 89 11.78 2.38 -34.17
C PRO A 89 11.13 3.72 -34.51
N LEU A 90 10.74 4.48 -33.50
CA LEU A 90 10.22 5.84 -33.62
C LEU A 90 10.82 6.72 -32.51
N GLY A 91 11.84 7.49 -32.84
CA GLY A 91 12.62 8.22 -31.83
C GLY A 91 13.34 7.24 -30.90
N ASP A 92 13.15 7.38 -29.59
CA ASP A 92 13.78 6.53 -28.56
C ASP A 92 12.94 5.30 -28.19
N VAL A 93 11.76 5.13 -28.82
CA VAL A 93 10.84 4.02 -28.56
C VAL A 93 10.86 3.04 -29.71
N THR A 94 10.93 1.75 -29.41
CA THR A 94 10.78 0.68 -30.41
C THR A 94 9.49 -0.07 -30.11
N SER A 95 8.58 -0.10 -31.07
CA SER A 95 7.31 -0.81 -30.98
C SER A 95 7.36 -2.10 -31.80
N VAL A 96 6.67 -3.15 -31.35
CA VAL A 96 6.32 -4.28 -32.21
C VAL A 96 5.01 -3.98 -32.92
N VAL A 97 4.98 -4.19 -34.22
CA VAL A 97 3.87 -3.80 -35.09
C VAL A 97 3.45 -4.99 -35.93
N THR A 98 2.14 -5.10 -36.15
CA THR A 98 1.55 -6.02 -37.12
C THR A 98 0.39 -5.33 -37.84
N ASP A 99 0.25 -5.60 -39.12
CA ASP A 99 -0.91 -5.26 -39.95
C ASP A 99 -1.73 -6.50 -40.33
N GLN A 100 -1.29 -7.70 -39.91
CA GLN A 100 -1.97 -8.95 -40.18
C GLN A 100 -3.18 -9.10 -39.24
N PRO A 101 -4.42 -9.22 -39.77
CA PRO A 101 -5.58 -9.56 -38.95
C PRO A 101 -5.43 -10.95 -38.34
N GLY A 102 -5.74 -11.09 -37.06
CA GLY A 102 -5.61 -12.34 -36.30
C GLY A 102 -4.20 -12.62 -35.75
N ALA A 103 -3.20 -11.78 -36.05
CA ALA A 103 -1.93 -11.85 -35.35
C ALA A 103 -2.12 -11.61 -33.85
N ALA A 104 -1.43 -12.38 -33.02
CA ALA A 104 -1.63 -12.40 -31.57
C ALA A 104 -0.31 -12.24 -30.81
N ALA A 105 -0.33 -11.47 -29.73
CA ALA A 105 0.72 -11.39 -28.73
C ALA A 105 0.22 -12.07 -27.45
N ARG A 106 0.92 -13.11 -27.01
CA ARG A 106 0.60 -13.87 -25.80
C ARG A 106 1.69 -13.64 -24.76
N LEU A 107 1.28 -13.39 -23.54
CA LEU A 107 2.20 -13.15 -22.45
C LEU A 107 1.59 -13.57 -21.11
N ARG A 108 2.44 -13.95 -20.17
CA ARG A 108 2.02 -14.23 -18.80
C ARG A 108 2.38 -13.05 -17.91
N ILE A 109 1.44 -12.60 -17.11
CA ILE A 109 1.63 -11.50 -16.16
C ILE A 109 1.49 -12.03 -14.73
N HIS A 110 2.07 -11.31 -13.79
CA HIS A 110 1.76 -11.47 -12.38
C HIS A 110 1.37 -10.12 -11.77
N GLY A 111 0.08 -9.87 -11.57
CA GLY A 111 -0.42 -8.58 -11.13
C GLY A 111 -1.93 -8.54 -10.94
N THR A 112 -2.46 -7.34 -10.75
CA THR A 112 -3.89 -7.06 -10.56
C THR A 112 -4.47 -6.17 -11.67
N GLN A 113 -3.62 -5.52 -12.46
CA GLN A 113 -4.01 -4.60 -13.51
C GLN A 113 -2.93 -4.53 -14.58
N VAL A 114 -3.34 -4.32 -15.83
CA VAL A 114 -2.43 -4.13 -16.96
C VAL A 114 -2.83 -2.91 -17.76
N LEU A 115 -1.83 -2.09 -18.08
CA LEU A 115 -1.93 -1.03 -19.07
C LEU A 115 -1.08 -1.42 -20.28
N LEU A 116 -1.60 -1.11 -21.46
CA LEU A 116 -0.94 -1.30 -22.73
C LEU A 116 -0.54 0.06 -23.29
N THR A 117 0.75 0.27 -23.49
CA THR A 117 1.24 1.42 -24.25
C THR A 117 1.22 1.05 -25.72
N ALA A 118 0.19 1.51 -26.42
CA ALA A 118 -0.02 1.24 -27.84
C ALA A 118 -0.09 2.52 -28.66
N ARG A 119 0.28 2.41 -29.93
CA ARG A 119 0.17 3.54 -30.86
C ARG A 119 -1.24 3.62 -31.43
N VAL A 120 -1.91 4.72 -31.11
CA VAL A 120 -3.19 5.08 -31.70
C VAL A 120 -2.99 5.92 -32.95
N GLY A 121 -3.90 5.87 -33.92
CA GLY A 121 -3.79 6.61 -35.17
C GLY A 121 -4.88 6.28 -36.18
N PRO A 122 -4.92 6.95 -37.36
CA PRO A 122 -5.98 6.74 -38.35
C PRO A 122 -5.97 5.32 -38.94
N GLU A 123 -4.76 4.78 -39.07
CA GLU A 123 -4.48 3.44 -39.60
C GLU A 123 -4.55 2.34 -38.52
N SER A 124 -4.72 2.70 -37.24
CA SER A 124 -4.76 1.73 -36.15
C SER A 124 -6.10 0.97 -36.10
N SER A 125 -6.02 -0.32 -35.77
CA SER A 125 -7.17 -1.25 -35.70
C SER A 125 -7.80 -1.31 -34.29
N ARG A 126 -8.72 -2.27 -34.11
CA ARG A 126 -9.14 -2.72 -32.78
C ARG A 126 -8.18 -3.79 -32.29
N ALA A 127 -7.80 -3.73 -31.02
CA ALA A 127 -7.08 -4.80 -30.35
C ALA A 127 -8.06 -5.59 -29.48
N TYR A 128 -8.25 -6.88 -29.77
CA TYR A 128 -9.02 -7.77 -28.90
C TYR A 128 -8.15 -8.24 -27.75
N ILE A 129 -8.72 -8.25 -26.55
CA ILE A 129 -8.02 -8.59 -25.31
C ILE A 129 -8.80 -9.70 -24.61
N THR A 130 -8.10 -10.77 -24.29
CA THR A 130 -8.60 -11.83 -23.42
C THR A 130 -7.64 -12.08 -22.27
N VAL A 131 -8.19 -12.42 -21.11
CA VAL A 131 -7.44 -12.77 -19.90
C VAL A 131 -7.89 -14.15 -19.47
N ASP A 132 -6.94 -15.06 -19.30
CA ASP A 132 -7.19 -16.47 -18.98
C ASP A 132 -8.15 -17.16 -19.97
N GLY A 133 -8.13 -16.71 -21.23
CA GLY A 133 -9.01 -17.18 -22.30
C GLY A 133 -10.41 -16.55 -22.32
N GLU A 134 -10.76 -15.74 -21.32
CA GLU A 134 -12.07 -15.11 -21.19
C GLU A 134 -12.05 -13.63 -21.65
N PRO A 135 -13.15 -13.10 -22.19
CA PRO A 135 -13.27 -11.68 -22.52
C PRO A 135 -13.24 -10.79 -21.28
N VAL A 136 -12.50 -9.66 -21.34
CA VAL A 136 -12.41 -8.71 -20.22
C VAL A 136 -13.75 -7.98 -20.03
N PRO A 137 -14.36 -8.01 -18.82
CA PRO A 137 -15.70 -7.47 -18.59
C PRO A 137 -15.80 -5.95 -18.72
N ASP A 138 -14.73 -5.23 -18.38
CA ASP A 138 -14.69 -3.75 -18.32
C ASP A 138 -14.37 -3.07 -19.66
N LEU A 139 -14.08 -3.86 -20.69
CA LEU A 139 -13.83 -3.36 -22.04
C LEU A 139 -15.11 -3.35 -22.89
N GLU A 140 -15.09 -2.57 -23.97
CA GLU A 140 -16.10 -2.66 -25.02
C GLU A 140 -16.15 -4.08 -25.60
N ARG A 141 -17.34 -4.56 -25.97
CA ARG A 141 -17.56 -5.92 -26.47
C ARG A 141 -18.30 -5.94 -27.78
N ASP A 142 -17.93 -6.87 -28.65
CA ASP A 142 -18.67 -7.26 -29.86
C ASP A 142 -18.72 -8.80 -30.00
N GLU A 143 -19.13 -9.29 -31.17
CA GLU A 143 -19.27 -10.73 -31.45
C GLU A 143 -17.93 -11.50 -31.36
N LEU A 144 -16.80 -10.83 -31.51
CA LEU A 144 -15.46 -11.45 -31.44
C LEU A 144 -14.88 -11.42 -30.02
N GLY A 145 -15.40 -10.56 -29.14
CA GLY A 145 -15.01 -10.51 -27.73
C GLY A 145 -14.80 -9.08 -27.24
N SER A 146 -13.94 -8.94 -26.23
CA SER A 146 -13.61 -7.65 -25.63
C SER A 146 -12.49 -6.95 -26.40
N PHE A 147 -12.64 -5.66 -26.68
CA PHE A 147 -11.68 -4.91 -27.50
C PHE A 147 -11.41 -3.49 -27.01
N VAL A 148 -10.27 -2.98 -27.45
CA VAL A 148 -9.83 -1.58 -27.32
C VAL A 148 -9.77 -0.95 -28.71
N ARG A 149 -10.34 0.25 -28.85
CA ARG A 149 -10.26 1.05 -30.08
C ARG A 149 -8.94 1.83 -30.11
N LEU A 150 -8.06 1.49 -31.03
CA LEU A 150 -6.80 2.25 -31.24
C LEU A 150 -6.94 3.30 -32.34
N ARG A 151 -8.05 3.35 -33.06
CA ARG A 151 -8.28 4.34 -34.11
C ARG A 151 -8.43 5.75 -33.51
N ALA A 152 -7.57 6.67 -33.93
CA ALA A 152 -7.59 8.09 -33.53
C ALA A 152 -7.31 9.00 -34.73
N SER A 153 -7.71 10.27 -34.65
CA SER A 153 -7.48 11.24 -35.74
C SER A 153 -6.01 11.64 -35.93
N LYS A 154 -5.20 11.50 -34.88
CA LYS A 154 -3.76 11.78 -34.89
C LYS A 154 -3.01 10.60 -34.32
N ALA A 155 -1.83 10.33 -34.90
CA ALA A 155 -0.95 9.28 -34.40
C ALA A 155 -0.29 9.72 -33.08
N ALA A 156 -0.38 8.89 -32.05
CA ALA A 156 0.26 9.12 -30.75
C ALA A 156 0.42 7.81 -29.99
N ASP A 157 1.39 7.71 -29.10
CA ASP A 157 1.47 6.63 -28.12
C ASP A 157 0.57 6.95 -26.93
N ARG A 158 -0.19 5.96 -26.46
CA ARG A 158 -1.09 6.11 -25.32
C ARG A 158 -1.05 4.89 -24.41
N ASP A 159 -1.09 5.16 -23.12
CA ASP A 159 -1.33 4.14 -22.12
C ASP A 159 -2.83 3.90 -22.01
N ILE A 160 -3.23 2.65 -22.23
CA ILE A 160 -4.62 2.24 -22.24
C ILE A 160 -4.78 1.12 -21.21
N VAL A 161 -5.67 1.33 -20.24
CA VAL A 161 -6.02 0.27 -19.29
C VAL A 161 -6.74 -0.84 -20.05
N VAL A 162 -6.11 -2.00 -20.17
CA VAL A 162 -6.66 -3.16 -20.88
C VAL A 162 -7.40 -4.09 -19.94
N VAL A 163 -6.96 -4.18 -18.69
CA VAL A 163 -7.67 -4.93 -17.65
C VAL A 163 -7.33 -4.36 -16.26
N SER A 164 -8.31 -4.33 -15.38
CA SER A 164 -8.16 -3.92 -13.99
C SER A 164 -8.93 -4.87 -13.07
N GLY A 165 -8.63 -4.84 -11.77
CA GLY A 165 -9.35 -5.63 -10.77
C GLY A 165 -9.11 -7.14 -10.85
N LEU A 166 -8.03 -7.59 -11.49
CA LEU A 166 -7.65 -9.00 -11.49
C LEU A 166 -7.35 -9.46 -10.06
N ALA A 167 -7.62 -10.73 -9.81
CA ALA A 167 -7.15 -11.38 -8.60
C ALA A 167 -5.62 -11.25 -8.54
N HIS A 168 -5.06 -11.09 -7.35
CA HIS A 168 -3.61 -11.01 -7.24
C HIS A 168 -2.99 -12.38 -7.54
N GLY A 169 -2.33 -12.52 -8.69
CA GLY A 169 -1.69 -13.77 -9.11
C GLY A 169 -1.20 -13.74 -10.55
N GLU A 170 -0.95 -14.94 -11.09
CA GLU A 170 -0.57 -15.14 -12.49
C GLU A 170 -1.80 -15.15 -13.40
N HIS A 171 -1.69 -14.51 -14.55
CA HIS A 171 -2.72 -14.49 -15.59
C HIS A 171 -2.10 -14.61 -16.98
N ASP A 172 -2.80 -15.27 -17.90
CA ASP A 172 -2.41 -15.34 -19.30
C ASP A 172 -3.16 -14.26 -20.10
N LEU A 173 -2.45 -13.29 -20.64
CA LEU A 173 -3.00 -12.21 -21.45
C LEU A 173 -2.76 -12.50 -22.93
N THR A 174 -3.82 -12.43 -23.73
CA THR A 174 -3.72 -12.50 -25.19
C THR A 174 -4.26 -11.22 -25.81
N ILE A 175 -3.45 -10.60 -26.67
CA ILE A 175 -3.78 -9.41 -27.43
C ILE A 175 -3.84 -9.81 -28.90
N THR A 176 -4.93 -9.55 -29.60
CA THR A 176 -5.10 -9.96 -31.01
C THR A 176 -5.47 -8.78 -31.89
N ASN A 177 -4.83 -8.68 -33.06
CA ASN A 177 -5.18 -7.68 -34.06
C ASN A 177 -6.54 -8.01 -34.70
N GLY A 178 -7.51 -7.12 -34.51
CA GLY A 178 -8.90 -7.40 -34.85
C GLY A 178 -9.35 -7.09 -36.27
N SER A 179 -8.59 -6.30 -37.03
CA SER A 179 -8.99 -5.87 -38.37
C SER A 179 -7.78 -5.50 -39.23
N GLN A 180 -8.02 -5.08 -40.48
CA GLN A 180 -6.99 -4.70 -41.46
C GLN A 180 -6.20 -3.41 -41.13
N GLY A 181 -6.26 -2.93 -39.88
CA GLY A 181 -5.44 -1.81 -39.43
C GLY A 181 -4.19 -2.31 -38.69
N GLN A 182 -3.34 -1.36 -38.31
CA GLN A 182 -2.10 -1.63 -37.60
C GLN A 182 -2.34 -1.75 -36.09
N LEU A 183 -1.76 -2.78 -35.49
CA LEU A 183 -1.59 -2.90 -34.05
C LEU A 183 -0.11 -2.68 -33.76
N ALA A 184 0.20 -1.61 -33.02
CA ALA A 184 1.56 -1.26 -32.62
C ALA A 184 1.63 -1.16 -31.10
N ILE A 185 2.48 -1.98 -30.50
CA ILE A 185 2.64 -2.09 -29.05
C ILE A 185 4.07 -1.73 -28.67
N SER A 186 4.22 -0.76 -27.77
CA SER A 186 5.52 -0.28 -27.31
C SER A 186 5.91 -0.89 -25.96
N ALA A 187 4.98 -0.85 -25.00
CA ALA A 187 5.22 -1.32 -23.65
C ALA A 187 3.97 -1.93 -23.02
N ILE A 188 4.19 -2.75 -22.00
CA ILE A 188 3.18 -3.37 -21.15
C ILE A 188 3.52 -2.99 -19.72
N ILE A 189 2.59 -2.36 -19.02
CA ILE A 189 2.74 -1.95 -17.63
C ILE A 189 1.86 -2.85 -16.79
N VAL A 190 2.48 -3.61 -15.89
CA VAL A 190 1.78 -4.50 -14.95
C VAL A 190 1.77 -3.83 -13.58
N GLU A 191 0.59 -3.66 -13.00
CA GLU A 191 0.43 -3.16 -11.65
C GLU A 191 0.01 -4.28 -10.70
N ALA A 192 0.50 -4.22 -9.46
CA ALA A 192 0.06 -5.10 -8.37
C ALA A 192 -0.38 -4.23 -7.20
N GLN A 193 -1.69 -3.99 -7.10
CA GLN A 193 -2.27 -3.27 -5.98
C GLN A 193 -2.42 -4.19 -4.78
N THR A 194 -2.08 -3.68 -3.60
CA THR A 194 -2.26 -4.40 -2.33
C THR A 194 -3.75 -4.54 -2.04
N PRO A 195 -4.27 -5.74 -1.79
CA PRO A 195 -5.67 -5.90 -1.42
C PRO A 195 -5.93 -5.18 -0.08
N PHE A 196 -6.95 -4.32 -0.06
CA PHE A 196 -7.50 -3.63 1.12
C PHE A 196 -6.62 -2.52 1.76
N PRO A 197 -6.30 -1.42 1.06
CA PRO A 197 -5.61 -0.28 1.67
C PRO A 197 -6.37 0.32 2.86
N TRP A 198 -7.70 0.18 2.88
CA TRP A 198 -8.54 0.62 4.00
C TRP A 198 -8.28 -0.15 5.30
N ALA A 199 -7.87 -1.41 5.23
CA ALA A 199 -7.60 -2.22 6.43
C ALA A 199 -6.35 -1.69 7.16
N PHE A 200 -5.32 -1.31 6.40
CA PHE A 200 -4.14 -0.63 6.93
C PHE A 200 -4.48 0.75 7.49
N ALA A 201 -5.33 1.53 6.81
CA ALA A 201 -5.79 2.82 7.33
C ALA A 201 -6.50 2.68 8.70
N LEU A 202 -7.37 1.67 8.86
CA LEU A 202 -8.02 1.39 10.15
C LEU A 202 -7.02 0.94 11.21
N PHE A 203 -6.08 0.06 10.84
CA PHE A 203 -5.02 -0.40 11.74
C PHE A 203 -4.18 0.78 12.26
N TYR A 204 -3.64 1.61 11.37
CA TYR A 204 -2.84 2.78 11.75
C TYR A 204 -3.65 3.80 12.54
N GLY A 205 -4.90 4.05 12.15
CA GLY A 205 -5.80 4.93 12.88
C GLY A 205 -6.03 4.45 14.32
N GLY A 206 -6.25 3.15 14.51
CA GLY A 206 -6.41 2.53 15.83
C GLY A 206 -5.16 2.63 16.70
N VAL A 207 -3.99 2.30 16.14
CA VAL A 207 -2.71 2.38 16.86
C VAL A 207 -2.37 3.82 17.24
N LEU A 208 -2.57 4.78 16.33
CA LEU A 208 -2.33 6.20 16.60
C LEU A 208 -3.25 6.73 17.70
N LEU A 209 -4.55 6.38 17.66
CA LEU A 209 -5.50 6.77 18.69
C LEU A 209 -5.07 6.24 20.07
N LEU A 210 -4.69 4.97 20.16
CA LEU A 210 -4.20 4.37 21.40
C LEU A 210 -2.91 5.02 21.89
N LEU A 211 -2.00 5.40 20.98
CA LEU A 211 -0.77 6.09 21.32
C LEU A 211 -1.06 7.47 21.92
N VAL A 212 -1.98 8.24 21.31
CA VAL A 212 -2.40 9.55 21.84
C VAL A 212 -3.03 9.41 23.22
N VAL A 213 -3.92 8.43 23.42
CA VAL A 213 -4.54 8.16 24.73
C VAL A 213 -3.49 7.77 25.77
N ALA A 214 -2.53 6.91 25.41
CA ALA A 214 -1.46 6.46 26.31
C ALA A 214 -0.54 7.60 26.72
N LEU A 215 -0.10 8.43 25.75
CA LEU A 215 0.74 9.60 25.99
C LEU A 215 0.01 10.66 26.82
N ARG A 216 -1.26 10.93 26.52
CA ARG A 216 -2.09 11.84 27.33
C ARG A 216 -2.22 11.34 28.77
N GLY A 217 -2.43 10.04 28.97
CA GLY A 217 -2.48 9.44 30.31
C GLY A 217 -1.16 9.59 31.07
N LEU A 218 -0.03 9.35 30.41
CA LEU A 218 1.31 9.55 30.97
C LEU A 218 1.57 11.01 31.32
N ALA A 219 1.18 11.95 30.46
CA ALA A 219 1.31 13.39 30.72
C ALA A 219 0.45 13.82 31.92
N TRP A 220 -0.78 13.33 32.03
CA TRP A 220 -1.65 13.61 33.17
C TRP A 220 -1.08 13.09 34.48
N GLU A 221 -0.55 11.87 34.48
CA GLU A 221 0.14 11.28 35.63
C GLU A 221 1.40 12.08 36.01
N ALA A 222 2.16 12.56 35.02
CA ALA A 222 3.33 13.41 35.25
C ALA A 222 2.94 14.74 35.91
N VAL A 223 1.87 15.39 35.43
CA VAL A 223 1.32 16.62 36.04
C VAL A 223 0.93 16.39 37.50
N HIS A 224 0.29 15.26 37.82
CA HIS A 224 -0.09 14.92 39.19
C HIS A 224 1.12 14.68 40.09
N ARG A 225 2.15 13.99 39.58
CA ARG A 225 3.39 13.73 40.34
C ARG A 225 4.24 14.96 40.56
N LEU A 226 4.24 15.89 39.60
CA LEU A 226 4.96 17.16 39.69
C LEU A 226 4.21 18.19 40.54
N GLY A 227 3.01 17.88 41.03
CA GLY A 227 2.21 18.77 41.87
C GLY A 227 1.60 19.95 41.11
N TRP A 228 1.52 19.87 39.77
CA TRP A 228 0.99 20.93 38.91
C TRP A 228 -0.52 20.76 38.62
N ALA A 229 -1.19 19.85 39.32
CA ALA A 229 -2.62 19.66 39.16
C ALA A 229 -3.37 20.91 39.65
N PRO A 230 -4.32 21.47 38.87
CA PRO A 230 -5.10 22.62 39.29
C PRO A 230 -5.88 22.29 40.56
N ALA A 231 -5.66 23.07 41.63
CA ALA A 231 -6.40 22.94 42.87
C ALA A 231 -7.90 23.03 42.55
N ALA A 232 -8.65 21.98 42.86
CA ALA A 232 -10.10 21.99 42.74
C ALA A 232 -10.61 23.18 43.56
N ARG A 233 -11.21 24.14 42.87
CA ARG A 233 -11.76 25.36 43.48
C ARG A 233 -12.87 24.90 44.42
N ALA A 234 -12.59 24.89 45.72
CA ALA A 234 -13.57 24.52 46.72
C ALA A 234 -14.77 25.49 46.59
N GLU A 235 -15.90 24.97 46.15
CA GLU A 235 -17.17 25.68 46.27
C GLU A 235 -17.45 25.85 47.77
N SER A 236 -17.24 27.08 48.27
CA SER A 236 -17.66 27.44 49.62
C SER A 236 -19.18 27.29 49.70
N PRO A 237 -19.72 26.43 50.59
CA PRO A 237 -21.14 26.46 50.87
C PRO A 237 -21.44 27.81 51.52
N SER A 238 -22.26 28.63 50.85
CA SER A 238 -22.81 29.86 51.40
C SER A 238 -23.67 29.50 52.61
N GLY A 239 -23.06 29.53 53.79
CA GLY A 239 -23.75 29.41 55.07
C GLY A 239 -24.72 30.58 55.23
N GLY A 240 -25.99 30.32 54.96
CA GLY A 240 -27.09 31.22 55.29
C GLY A 240 -27.11 31.48 56.79
N ARG A 241 -26.88 32.73 57.17
CA ARG A 241 -27.18 33.24 58.52
C ARG A 241 -28.65 33.65 58.55
N ARG A 242 -29.37 33.00 59.48
CA ARG A 242 -30.52 33.44 60.30
C ARG A 242 -31.57 34.35 59.66
#